data_AF-A0A350LK26-F1
#
_entry.id   AF-A0A350LK26-F1
#
_cell.length_a   1.000
_cell.length_b   1.000
_cell.length_c   1.000
_cell.angle_alpha   90.00
_cell.angle_beta   90.00
_cell.angle_gamma   90.00
#
_symmetry.space_group_name_H-M   'P 1'
#
loop_
_entity.id
_entity.type
_entity.pdbx_description
1 polymer ?
#
loop_
_entity_poly.entity_id
_entity_poly.type
_entity_poly.pdbx_seq_one_letter_code
_entity_poly.pdbx_strand_id
1 'polypeptide(L)'
;SPYPPERLLQIAMNTIAVVRILLPEVNIAAATALQALRDDARIDALGYGANVIMPNVTPRAYRLNYNLYDKKGGLDDDFSQTIRKLNDAIVRAHRVPALNMFGASVRYQRRLIEPS
;
A
#
# COMPACT_ATOMS: atom_id res chain seq x y z
N SER A 1 10.97 11.96 -14.59
CA SER A 1 10.57 13.03 -13.65
C SER A 1 11.77 13.93 -13.40
N PRO A 2 11.61 15.27 -13.33
CA PRO A 2 12.73 16.19 -13.07
C PRO A 2 13.22 16.19 -11.61
N TYR A 3 12.49 15.53 -10.70
CA TYR A 3 12.83 15.48 -9.27
C TYR A 3 13.56 14.18 -8.91
N PRO A 4 14.52 14.22 -7.95
CA PRO A 4 15.17 13.02 -7.46
C PRO A 4 14.17 12.10 -6.74
N PRO A 5 14.40 10.76 -6.73
CA PRO A 5 13.49 9.78 -6.13
C PRO A 5 13.08 10.09 -4.69
N GLU A 6 14.01 10.56 -3.87
CA GLU A 6 13.77 10.94 -2.48
C GLU A 6 12.75 12.08 -2.34
N ARG A 7 12.84 13.10 -3.20
CA ARG A 7 11.90 14.22 -3.19
C ARG A 7 10.51 13.78 -3.62
N LEU A 8 10.43 12.91 -4.63
CA LEU A 8 9.16 12.31 -5.07
C LEU A 8 8.53 11.49 -3.96
N LEU A 9 9.33 10.71 -3.26
CA LEU A 9 8.89 9.90 -2.14
C LEU A 9 8.32 10.76 -1.02
N GLN A 10 9.03 11.83 -0.62
CA GLN A 10 8.56 12.74 0.43
C GLN A 10 7.25 13.44 0.05
N ILE A 11 7.11 13.89 -1.20
CA ILE A 11 5.85 14.49 -1.68
C ILE A 11 4.72 13.47 -1.58
N ALA A 12 4.96 12.21 -1.98
CA ALA A 12 3.95 11.17 -1.89
C ALA A 12 3.56 10.87 -0.42
N MET A 13 4.53 10.79 0.49
CA MET A 13 4.26 10.59 1.92
C MET A 13 3.47 11.74 2.55
N ASN A 14 3.85 12.99 2.24
CA ASN A 14 3.11 14.17 2.70
C ASN A 14 1.68 14.18 2.15
N THR A 15 1.49 13.77 0.90
CA THR A 15 0.16 13.63 0.30
C THR A 15 -0.69 12.64 1.07
N ILE A 16 -0.15 11.47 1.42
CA ILE A 16 -0.85 10.45 2.24
C ILE A 16 -1.27 11.05 3.60
N ALA A 17 -0.37 11.77 4.26
CA ALA A 17 -0.65 12.39 5.56
C ALA A 17 -1.75 13.46 5.48
N VAL A 18 -1.68 14.35 4.48
CA VAL A 18 -2.71 15.37 4.25
C VAL A 18 -4.07 14.72 3.96
N VAL A 19 -4.10 13.71 3.10
CA VAL A 19 -5.34 12.99 2.79
C VAL A 19 -5.91 12.32 4.04
N ARG A 20 -5.09 11.72 4.91
CA ARG A 20 -5.57 11.14 6.18
C ARG A 20 -6.18 12.19 7.11
N ILE A 21 -5.56 13.37 7.21
CA ILE A 21 -6.09 14.47 8.04
C ILE A 21 -7.45 14.96 7.51
N LEU A 22 -7.55 15.15 6.19
CA LEU A 22 -8.78 15.67 5.57
C LEU A 22 -9.90 14.61 5.47
N LEU A 23 -9.54 13.34 5.30
CA LEU A 23 -10.45 12.23 5.09
C LEU A 23 -10.17 11.10 6.11
N PRO A 24 -10.50 11.30 7.40
CA PRO A 24 -10.07 10.40 8.48
C PRO A 24 -10.57 8.97 8.35
N GLU A 25 -11.67 8.74 7.63
CA GLU A 25 -12.39 7.46 7.60
C GLU A 25 -12.23 6.68 6.30
N VAL A 26 -11.47 7.21 5.33
CA VAL A 26 -11.29 6.52 4.04
C VAL A 26 -10.11 5.54 4.10
N ASN A 27 -10.17 4.55 3.21
CA ASN A 27 -9.05 3.66 2.98
C ASN A 27 -8.03 4.33 2.07
N ILE A 28 -6.76 4.30 2.47
CA ILE A 28 -5.64 4.86 1.74
C ILE A 28 -4.63 3.74 1.51
N ALA A 29 -4.35 3.45 0.24
CA ALA A 29 -3.44 2.38 -0.15
C ALA A 29 -1.98 2.84 -0.17
N ALA A 30 -1.09 2.05 0.44
CA ALA A 30 0.34 2.12 0.25
C ALA A 30 0.70 1.47 -1.10
N ALA A 31 0.61 2.29 -2.15
CA ALA A 31 0.72 1.88 -3.55
C ALA A 31 2.07 1.23 -3.87
N THR A 32 2.07 0.26 -4.79
CA THR A 32 3.29 -0.42 -5.26
C THR A 32 4.30 0.53 -5.90
N ALA A 33 3.85 1.67 -6.46
CA ALA A 33 4.74 2.69 -7.02
C ALA A 33 5.71 3.29 -5.98
N LEU A 34 5.34 3.31 -4.68
CA LEU A 34 6.26 3.75 -3.62
C LEU A 34 7.47 2.83 -3.51
N GLN A 35 7.27 1.53 -3.70
CA GLN A 35 8.33 0.52 -3.65
C GLN A 35 9.33 0.68 -4.81
N ALA A 36 8.90 1.23 -5.94
CA ALA A 36 9.80 1.56 -7.05
C ALA A 36 10.73 2.75 -6.74
N LEU A 37 10.36 3.59 -5.77
CA LEU A 37 11.18 4.72 -5.29
C LEU A 37 12.11 4.30 -4.14
N ARG A 38 11.64 3.45 -3.23
CA ARG A 38 12.43 2.85 -2.13
C ARG A 38 11.77 1.56 -1.63
N ASP A 39 12.55 0.50 -1.42
CA ASP A 39 12.03 -0.85 -1.18
C ASP A 39 11.08 -0.98 0.03
N ASP A 40 11.33 -0.24 1.10
CA ASP A 40 10.56 -0.25 2.36
C ASP A 40 9.43 0.80 2.41
N ALA A 41 9.33 1.68 1.41
CA ALA A 41 8.45 2.85 1.44
C ALA A 41 6.97 2.50 1.67
N ARG A 42 6.53 1.31 1.29
CA ARG A 42 5.15 0.87 1.50
C ARG A 42 4.82 0.64 2.96
N ILE A 43 5.79 0.18 3.74
CA ILE A 43 5.64 -0.02 5.18
C ILE A 43 5.66 1.33 5.87
N ASP A 44 6.59 2.21 5.49
CA ASP A 44 6.67 3.56 6.04
C ASP A 44 5.41 4.37 5.78
N ALA A 45 4.77 4.21 4.61
CA ALA A 45 3.51 4.87 4.29
C ALA A 45 2.39 4.58 5.31
N LEU A 46 2.44 3.44 6.02
CA LEU A 46 1.52 3.16 7.12
C LEU A 46 1.69 4.14 8.28
N GLY A 47 2.91 4.62 8.51
CA GLY A 47 3.21 5.69 9.48
C GLY A 47 2.64 7.04 9.06
N TYR A 48 2.50 7.28 7.75
CA TYR A 48 1.94 8.51 7.20
C TYR A 48 0.42 8.50 7.03
N GLY A 49 -0.26 7.41 7.41
CA GLY A 49 -1.73 7.33 7.41
C GLY A 49 -2.33 6.40 6.35
N ALA A 50 -1.52 5.68 5.57
CA ALA A 50 -2.02 4.56 4.79
C ALA A 50 -2.51 3.42 5.70
N ASN A 51 -3.54 2.71 5.28
CA ASN A 51 -4.11 1.57 6.02
C ASN A 51 -4.43 0.36 5.13
N VAL A 52 -4.07 0.40 3.84
CA VAL A 52 -4.24 -0.72 2.91
C VAL A 52 -2.90 -1.04 2.25
N ILE A 53 -2.51 -2.32 2.26
CA ILE A 53 -1.35 -2.85 1.54
C ILE A 53 -1.84 -3.93 0.59
N MET A 54 -1.53 -3.78 -0.71
CA MET A 54 -1.88 -4.77 -1.72
C MET A 54 -0.69 -5.69 -2.04
N PRO A 55 -0.77 -7.01 -1.80
CA PRO A 55 0.25 -7.94 -2.27
C PRO A 55 0.26 -8.03 -3.79
N ASN A 56 1.43 -8.23 -4.40
CA ASN A 56 1.53 -8.42 -5.85
C ASN A 56 1.20 -9.87 -6.21
N VAL A 57 -0.04 -10.14 -6.61
CA VAL A 57 -0.58 -11.50 -6.86
C VAL A 57 -0.37 -11.99 -8.29
N THR A 58 0.22 -11.18 -9.18
CA THR A 58 0.38 -11.57 -10.60
C THR A 58 1.17 -12.88 -10.72
N PRO A 59 0.64 -13.93 -11.38
CA PRO A 59 1.35 -15.19 -11.56
C PRO A 59 2.65 -14.99 -12.35
N ARG A 60 3.70 -15.75 -12.00
CA ARG A 60 5.05 -15.62 -12.56
C ARG A 60 5.07 -15.64 -14.09
N ALA A 61 4.24 -16.48 -14.70
CA ALA A 61 4.11 -16.63 -16.16
C ALA A 61 3.63 -15.35 -16.91
N TYR A 62 2.93 -14.44 -16.23
CA TYR A 62 2.35 -13.23 -16.85
C TYR A 62 2.95 -11.93 -16.30
N ARG A 63 3.90 -11.99 -15.36
CA ARG A 63 4.53 -10.80 -14.74
C ARG A 63 5.35 -9.97 -15.73
N LEU A 64 6.01 -10.61 -16.70
CA LEU A 64 6.81 -9.92 -17.73
C LEU A 64 5.96 -9.04 -18.66
N ASN A 65 4.69 -9.42 -18.88
CA ASN A 65 3.79 -8.71 -19.79
C ASN A 65 3.03 -7.54 -19.12
N TYR A 66 3.22 -7.33 -17.81
CA TYR A 66 2.52 -6.31 -17.01
C TYR A 66 3.52 -5.33 -16.35
N ASN A 67 4.48 -4.84 -17.13
CA ASN A 67 5.47 -3.85 -16.71
C ASN A 67 4.93 -2.42 -16.93
N LEU A 68 4.19 -1.89 -15.95
CA LEU A 68 3.83 -0.46 -15.95
C LEU A 68 5.03 0.45 -15.64
N TYR A 69 6.06 -0.05 -14.95
CA TYR A 69 7.27 0.72 -14.59
C TYR A 69 8.51 -0.20 -14.52
N ASP A 70 9.67 0.29 -14.95
CA ASP A 70 10.97 -0.37 -14.77
C ASP A 70 11.33 -0.45 -13.27
N LYS A 71 11.88 -1.59 -12.82
CA LYS A 71 12.27 -1.93 -11.43
C LYS A 71 11.15 -2.41 -10.49
N LYS A 72 10.20 -3.20 -10.97
CA LYS A 72 9.25 -3.90 -10.07
C LYS A 72 9.96 -5.00 -9.28
N GLY A 73 10.13 -4.82 -7.97
CA GLY A 73 10.64 -5.86 -7.06
C GLY A 73 9.66 -7.04 -6.89
N GLY A 74 10.15 -8.21 -6.48
CA GLY A 74 9.33 -9.40 -6.19
C GLY A 74 8.99 -10.26 -7.41
N LEU A 75 9.87 -10.32 -8.41
CA LEU A 75 9.67 -11.11 -9.63
C LEU A 75 9.65 -12.63 -9.36
N ASP A 76 10.39 -13.10 -8.36
CA ASP A 76 10.58 -14.52 -8.06
C ASP A 76 9.85 -15.06 -6.81
N ASP A 77 9.23 -14.19 -6.00
CA ASP A 77 8.52 -14.65 -4.80
C ASP A 77 7.19 -15.32 -5.15
N ASP A 78 6.97 -16.50 -4.57
CA ASP A 78 5.66 -17.16 -4.53
C ASP A 78 4.66 -16.31 -3.70
N PHE A 79 3.37 -16.46 -4.00
CA PHE A 79 2.29 -15.71 -3.34
C PHE A 79 2.35 -15.86 -1.82
N SER A 80 2.52 -17.09 -1.35
CA SER A 80 2.59 -17.40 0.09
C SER A 80 3.77 -16.72 0.78
N GLN A 81 4.91 -16.60 0.08
CA GLN A 81 6.11 -15.94 0.61
C GLN A 81 5.91 -14.42 0.66
N THR A 82 5.28 -13.86 -0.36
CA THR A 82 4.94 -12.42 -0.42
C THR A 82 4.03 -12.02 0.73
N ILE A 83 2.99 -12.82 1.00
CA ILE A 83 2.05 -12.58 2.11
C ILE A 83 2.78 -12.66 3.46
N ARG A 84 3.63 -13.68 3.68
CA ARG A 84 4.42 -13.82 4.92
C ARG A 84 5.32 -12.60 5.16
N LYS A 85 6.14 -12.23 4.18
CA LYS A 85 7.05 -11.07 4.29
C LYS A 85 6.30 -9.78 4.60
N LEU A 86 5.14 -9.56 3.97
CA LEU A 86 4.30 -8.38 4.20
C LEU A 86 3.71 -8.38 5.62
N ASN A 87 3.19 -9.51 6.09
CA ASN A 87 2.66 -9.63 7.45
C ASN A 87 3.75 -9.34 8.50
N ASP A 88 4.94 -9.92 8.34
CA ASP A 88 6.06 -9.69 9.25
C ASP A 88 6.46 -8.20 9.29
N ALA A 89 6.48 -7.55 8.13
CA ALA A 89 6.81 -6.13 8.03
C ALA A 89 5.74 -5.23 8.67
N ILE A 90 4.45 -5.55 8.52
CA ILE A 90 3.34 -4.84 9.17
C ILE A 90 3.45 -4.96 10.69
N VAL A 91 3.73 -6.16 11.20
CA VAL A 91 3.88 -6.42 12.64
C VAL A 91 5.10 -5.68 13.20
N ARG A 92 6.23 -5.69 12.48
CA ARG A 92 7.42 -4.89 12.85
C ARG A 92 7.16 -3.38 12.87
N ALA A 93 6.25 -2.90 12.05
CA ALA A 93 5.79 -1.50 12.07
C ALA A 93 4.76 -1.21 13.18
N HIS A 94 4.59 -2.11 14.15
CA HIS A 94 3.61 -2.01 15.25
C HIS A 94 2.17 -1.82 14.78
N ARG A 95 1.81 -2.45 13.65
CA ARG A 95 0.45 -2.50 13.11
C ARG A 95 -0.09 -3.93 13.15
N VAL A 96 -1.41 -4.07 13.06
CA VAL A 96 -2.09 -5.37 13.05
C VAL A 96 -2.69 -5.64 11.67
N PRO A 97 -2.31 -6.74 10.98
CA PRO A 97 -2.95 -7.13 9.73
C PRO A 97 -4.42 -7.49 9.96
N ALA A 98 -5.32 -6.80 9.25
CA ALA A 98 -6.74 -7.14 9.21
C ALA A 98 -7.00 -8.21 8.14
N LEU A 99 -6.68 -9.47 8.45
CA LEU A 99 -6.91 -10.60 7.53
C LEU A 99 -8.37 -11.05 7.59
N ASN A 100 -8.94 -11.46 6.45
CA ASN A 100 -10.31 -11.98 6.31
C ASN A 100 -11.45 -11.01 6.69
N MET A 101 -11.17 -9.72 6.73
CA MET A 101 -12.19 -8.68 6.85
C MET A 101 -12.57 -8.17 5.45
N PHE A 102 -13.84 -7.79 5.24
CA PHE A 102 -14.34 -7.27 3.96
C PHE A 102 -13.59 -6.01 3.49
N GLY A 103 -12.86 -5.32 4.38
CA GLY A 103 -11.98 -4.21 4.02
C GLY A 103 -12.71 -2.92 3.64
N ALA A 104 -14.03 -2.84 3.81
CA ALA A 104 -14.79 -1.61 3.60
C ALA A 104 -14.33 -0.51 4.56
N SER A 105 -14.21 0.72 4.04
CA SER A 105 -13.92 1.88 4.89
C SER A 105 -15.08 2.16 5.86
N VAL A 106 -14.77 2.70 7.04
CA VAL A 106 -15.78 3.09 8.05
C VAL A 106 -16.81 4.05 7.44
N ARG A 107 -16.37 4.96 6.57
CA ARG A 107 -17.24 5.87 5.83
C ARG A 107 -18.27 5.15 4.96
N TYR A 108 -17.85 4.09 4.26
CA TYR A 108 -18.75 3.28 3.42
C TYR A 108 -19.77 2.54 4.30
N GLN A 109 -19.34 2.01 5.44
CA GLN A 109 -20.23 1.33 6.39
C GLN A 109 -21.29 2.27 6.96
N ARG A 110 -20.94 3.52 7.33
CA ARG A 110 -21.94 4.49 7.81
C ARG A 110 -23.01 4.84 6.78
N ARG A 111 -22.64 4.98 5.50
CA ARG A 111 -23.62 5.26 4.42
C ARG A 111 -24.66 4.15 4.24
N LEU A 112 -24.35 2.91 4.61
CA LEU A 112 -25.30 1.80 4.54
C LEU A 112 -26.29 1.80 5.70
N ILE A 113 -25.92 2.38 6.84
CA ILE A 113 -26.72 2.41 8.08
C ILE A 113 -27.57 3.69 8.14
N GLU A 114 -27.03 4.81 7.66
CA GLU A 114 -27.71 6.11 7.60
C GLU A 114 -27.83 6.57 6.14
N PRO A 115 -28.82 6.05 5.38
CA PRO A 115 -29.08 6.56 4.04
C PRO A 115 -29.63 8.00 4.16
N SER A 116 -28.93 8.93 3.49
CA SER A 116 -29.32 10.35 3.36
C SER A 116 -30.66 10.54 2.68
#